data_AF-D1VTS3-F1
#
_entry.id   AF-D1VTS3-F1
#
_cell.length_a   1.000
_cell.length_b   1.000
_cell.length_c   1.000
_cell.angle_alpha   90.00
_cell.angle_beta   90.00
_cell.angle_gamma   90.00
#
_symmetry.space_group_name_H-M   'P 1'
#
loop_
_entity.id
_entity.type
_entity.pdbx_description
1 polymer ?
#
loop_
_entity_poly.entity_id
_entity_poly.type
_entity_poly.pdbx_seq_one_letter_code
_entity_poly.pdbx_strand_id
1 'polypeptide(L)'
;MANRFRNERIEIKLTKEEKEVFKKKMKLANCKTMSHFLRKCVLEKEIYVVDLEPFRNLQGLLSNATNNINQIAKATNTTSIIYKNEIESMNKQIEKISREIWQIHSLLLNKSKESSGD
;
A
#
# COMPACT_ATOMS: atom_id res chain seq x y z
N MET A 1 46.84 13.85 1.44
CA MET A 1 45.50 13.38 0.99
C MET A 1 44.56 14.57 1.01
N ALA A 2 43.81 14.84 -0.06
CA ALA A 2 42.91 15.99 -0.09
C ALA A 2 41.81 15.84 0.95
N ASN A 3 41.64 16.85 1.82
CA ASN A 3 40.62 16.86 2.86
C ASN A 3 39.25 17.07 2.20
N ARG A 4 38.55 15.98 1.87
CA ARG A 4 37.25 16.02 1.19
C ARG A 4 36.14 16.07 2.22
N PHE A 5 35.16 16.95 2.00
CA PHE A 5 33.94 17.05 2.82
C PHE A 5 33.14 15.73 2.90
N ARG A 6 33.24 14.85 1.88
CA ARG A 6 32.61 13.52 1.88
C ARG A 6 33.70 12.46 1.69
N ASN A 7 34.14 11.88 2.80
CA ASN A 7 35.24 10.93 2.90
C ASN A 7 34.77 9.47 3.09
N GLU A 8 33.56 9.25 3.62
CA GLU A 8 32.98 7.92 3.80
C GLU A 8 32.54 7.29 2.47
N ARG A 9 32.83 5.99 2.29
CA ARG A 9 32.54 5.23 1.06
C ARG A 9 31.56 4.09 1.33
N ILE A 10 30.48 4.05 0.53
CA ILE A 10 29.53 2.93 0.48
C ILE A 10 29.71 2.22 -0.87
N GLU A 11 29.87 0.90 -0.83
CA GLU A 11 29.97 0.05 -2.02
C GLU A 11 28.79 -0.92 -2.09
N ILE A 12 28.15 -1.02 -3.26
CA ILE A 12 26.99 -1.88 -3.49
C ILE A 12 27.31 -2.75 -4.71
N LYS A 13 27.24 -4.07 -4.53
CA LYS A 13 27.39 -5.04 -5.61
C LYS A 13 26.03 -5.24 -6.27
N LEU A 14 25.98 -5.17 -7.60
CA LEU A 14 24.77 -5.28 -8.40
C LEU A 14 25.00 -6.25 -9.55
N THR A 15 23.95 -6.95 -9.94
CA THR A 15 23.88 -7.65 -11.23
C THR A 15 23.83 -6.64 -12.39
N LYS A 16 24.03 -7.14 -13.62
CA LYS A 16 23.94 -6.29 -14.82
C LYS A 16 22.55 -5.67 -14.97
N GLU A 17 21.51 -6.43 -14.68
CA GLU A 17 20.11 -6.01 -14.80
C GLU A 17 19.76 -4.92 -13.78
N GLU A 18 20.13 -5.12 -12.51
CA GLU A 18 19.92 -4.12 -11.46
C GLU A 18 20.64 -2.81 -11.78
N LYS A 19 21.88 -2.89 -12.29
CA LYS A 19 22.64 -1.70 -12.69
C LYS A 19 21.93 -0.89 -13.78
N GLU A 20 21.27 -1.54 -14.73
CA GLU A 20 20.49 -0.85 -15.77
C GLU A 20 19.22 -0.21 -15.20
N VAL A 21 18.56 -0.86 -14.23
CA VAL A 21 17.43 -0.25 -13.51
C VAL A 21 17.86 1.03 -12.78
N PHE A 22 19.00 1.00 -12.07
CA PHE A 22 19.54 2.17 -11.38
C PHE A 22 19.81 3.32 -12.35
N LYS A 23 20.44 3.04 -13.51
CA LYS A 23 20.69 4.07 -14.54
C LYS A 23 19.41 4.65 -15.11
N LYS A 24 18.39 3.82 -15.38
CA LYS A 24 17.07 4.31 -15.86
C LYS A 24 16.43 5.24 -14.83
N LYS A 25 16.38 4.83 -13.56
CA LYS A 25 15.83 5.66 -12.48
C LYS A 25 16.62 6.96 -12.25
N MET A 26 17.95 6.91 -12.36
CA MET A 26 18.81 8.10 -12.29
C MET A 26 18.49 9.13 -13.39
N LYS A 27 18.28 8.66 -14.63
CA LYS A 27 17.88 9.51 -15.76
C LYS A 27 16.50 10.14 -15.54
N LEU A 28 15.53 9.34 -15.06
CA LEU A 28 14.19 9.84 -14.74
C LEU A 28 14.21 10.92 -13.65
N ALA A 29 15.10 10.79 -12.67
CA ALA A 29 15.29 11.77 -11.60
C ALA A 29 16.19 12.97 -12.00
N ASN A 30 16.56 13.09 -13.27
CA ASN A 30 17.42 14.13 -13.83
C ASN A 30 18.74 14.34 -13.05
N CYS A 31 19.34 13.26 -12.55
CA CYS A 31 20.56 13.31 -11.74
C CYS A 31 21.83 13.11 -12.60
N LYS A 32 22.83 13.99 -12.42
CA LYS A 32 24.09 13.96 -13.17
C LYS A 32 24.99 12.76 -12.84
N THR A 33 24.94 12.25 -11.60
CA THR A 33 25.79 11.14 -11.14
C THR A 33 25.01 10.16 -10.29
N MET A 34 25.43 8.89 -10.30
CA MET A 34 24.81 7.84 -9.49
C MET A 34 24.92 8.17 -7.99
N SER A 35 26.06 8.68 -7.54
CA SER A 35 26.25 9.08 -6.14
C SER A 35 25.36 10.24 -5.73
N HIS A 36 25.04 11.18 -6.63
CA HIS A 36 24.06 12.22 -6.35
C HIS A 36 22.65 11.63 -6.29
N PHE A 37 22.29 10.76 -7.24
CA PHE A 37 20.98 10.08 -7.25
C PHE A 37 20.72 9.29 -5.96
N LEU A 38 21.68 8.46 -5.52
CA LEU A 38 21.51 7.66 -4.30
C LEU A 38 21.39 8.52 -3.04
N ARG A 39 22.23 9.56 -2.91
CA ARG A 39 22.12 10.49 -1.79
C ARG A 39 20.80 11.26 -1.82
N LYS A 40 20.38 11.74 -2.99
CA LYS A 40 19.08 12.38 -3.18
C LYS A 40 17.94 11.47 -2.78
N CYS A 41 17.94 10.21 -3.24
CA CYS A 41 16.92 9.23 -2.90
C CYS A 41 16.84 8.89 -1.41
N VAL A 42 17.99 8.78 -0.74
CA VAL A 42 18.05 8.34 0.67
C VAL A 42 17.94 9.51 1.66
N LEU A 43 18.46 10.70 1.32
CA LEU A 43 18.51 11.85 2.22
C LEU A 43 17.35 12.83 2.02
N GLU A 44 16.78 12.97 0.82
CA GLU A 44 15.70 13.96 0.59
C GLU A 44 14.29 13.40 0.83
N LYS A 45 14.11 12.08 0.81
CA LYS A 45 12.80 11.46 1.03
C LYS A 45 12.82 10.62 2.30
N GLU A 46 11.81 10.82 3.13
CA GLU A 46 11.52 9.93 4.23
C GLU A 46 11.23 8.52 3.71
N ILE A 47 11.84 7.52 4.36
CA ILE A 47 11.58 6.12 4.06
C ILE A 47 10.31 5.73 4.82
N TYR A 48 9.21 5.60 4.10
CA TYR A 48 7.94 5.15 4.67
C TYR A 48 7.89 3.62 4.68
N VAL A 49 7.75 3.04 5.86
CA VAL A 49 7.27 1.66 6.00
C VAL A 49 5.75 1.72 6.00
N VAL A 50 5.14 1.19 4.94
CA VAL A 50 3.68 1.10 4.84
C VAL A 50 3.25 -0.21 5.48
N ASP A 51 2.52 -0.10 6.59
CA ASP A 51 1.82 -1.26 7.15
C ASP A 51 0.62 -1.60 6.25
N LEU A 52 0.64 -2.82 5.70
CA LEU A 52 -0.40 -3.35 4.83
C LEU A 52 -1.37 -4.27 5.57
N GLU A 53 -1.16 -4.52 6.87
CA GLU A 53 -2.05 -5.34 7.68
C GLU A 53 -3.52 -4.88 7.64
N PRO A 54 -3.84 -3.56 7.71
CA PRO A 54 -5.23 -3.10 7.62
C PRO A 54 -5.92 -3.50 6.30
N PHE A 55 -5.18 -3.46 5.19
CA PHE A 55 -5.70 -3.85 3.88
C PHE A 55 -5.90 -5.36 3.76
N ARG A 56 -5.03 -6.17 4.39
CA ARG A 56 -5.19 -7.63 4.45
C ARG A 56 -6.43 -8.02 5.26
N ASN A 57 -6.68 -7.35 6.37
CA ASN A 57 -7.88 -7.56 7.19
C ASN A 57 -9.15 -7.22 6.41
N LEU A 58 -9.16 -6.08 5.69
CA LEU A 58 -10.26 -5.70 4.79
C LEU A 58 -10.48 -6.74 3.69
N GLN A 59 -9.41 -7.26 3.08
CA GLN A 59 -9.50 -8.31 2.06
C GLN A 59 -10.17 -9.58 2.61
N GLY A 60 -9.83 -9.99 3.84
CA GLY A 60 -10.46 -11.12 4.51
C GLY A 60 -11.96 -10.91 4.72
N LEU A 61 -12.37 -9.71 5.15
CA LEU A 61 -13.78 -9.36 5.32
C LEU A 61 -14.55 -9.39 4.01
N LEU A 62 -13.97 -8.85 2.92
CA LEU A 62 -14.56 -8.89 1.59
C LEU A 62 -14.71 -10.31 1.06
N SER A 63 -13.71 -11.18 1.27
CA SER A 63 -13.79 -12.59 0.88
C SER A 63 -14.93 -13.30 1.60
N ASN A 64 -15.06 -13.09 2.91
CA ASN A 64 -16.16 -13.66 3.69
C ASN A 64 -17.53 -13.16 3.24
N ALA A 65 -17.67 -11.85 2.99
CA ALA A 65 -18.91 -11.26 2.48
C ALA A 65 -19.28 -11.83 1.10
N THR A 66 -18.31 -11.94 0.19
CA THR A 66 -18.53 -12.49 -1.16
C THR A 66 -18.93 -13.97 -1.09
N ASN A 67 -18.31 -14.75 -0.22
CA ASN A 67 -18.66 -16.15 -0.01
C ASN A 67 -20.09 -16.30 0.53
N ASN A 68 -20.49 -15.46 1.49
CA ASN A 68 -21.84 -15.46 2.04
C ASN A 68 -22.88 -15.06 0.99
N ILE A 69 -22.62 -14.02 0.19
CA ILE A 69 -23.49 -13.63 -0.94
C ILE A 69 -23.65 -14.78 -1.94
N ASN A 70 -22.55 -15.47 -2.27
CA ASN A 70 -22.59 -16.62 -3.16
C ASN A 70 -23.42 -17.78 -2.59
N GLN A 71 -23.39 -18.01 -1.28
CA GLN A 71 -24.23 -19.02 -0.64
C GLN A 71 -25.72 -18.66 -0.74
N ILE A 72 -26.07 -17.41 -0.43
CA ILE A 72 -27.45 -16.91 -0.54
C ILE A 72 -27.94 -17.00 -1.98
N ALA A 73 -27.11 -16.61 -2.95
CA ALA A 73 -27.43 -16.71 -4.37
C ALA A 73 -27.71 -18.17 -4.79
N LYS A 74 -26.89 -19.12 -4.36
CA LYS A 74 -27.11 -20.56 -4.63
C LYS A 74 -28.41 -21.07 -3.99
N ALA A 75 -28.66 -20.72 -2.73
CA ALA A 75 -29.88 -21.10 -2.03
C ALA A 75 -31.12 -20.52 -2.72
N THR A 76 -31.10 -19.23 -3.02
CA THR A 76 -32.18 -18.51 -3.72
C THR A 76 -32.45 -19.09 -5.10
N ASN A 77 -31.41 -19.42 -5.87
CA ASN A 77 -31.58 -20.04 -7.19
C ASN A 77 -32.21 -21.44 -7.11
N THR A 78 -32.10 -22.12 -5.96
CA THR A 78 -32.65 -23.47 -5.75
C THR A 78 -34.07 -23.41 -5.20
N THR A 79 -34.33 -22.53 -4.23
CA THR A 79 -35.59 -22.48 -3.48
C THR A 79 -36.53 -21.34 -3.89
N SER A 80 -36.03 -20.35 -4.64
CA SER A 80 -36.70 -19.07 -4.92
C SER A 80 -37.15 -18.29 -3.67
N ILE A 81 -36.58 -18.60 -2.50
CA ILE A 81 -36.91 -17.99 -1.21
C ILE A 81 -35.65 -17.33 -0.65
N ILE A 82 -35.79 -16.10 -0.16
CA ILE A 82 -34.74 -15.36 0.55
C ILE A 82 -35.19 -15.19 2.00
N TYR A 83 -34.33 -15.54 2.95
CA TYR A 83 -34.66 -15.41 4.36
C TYR A 83 -34.23 -14.06 4.92
N LYS A 84 -35.03 -13.50 5.83
CA LYS A 84 -34.76 -12.19 6.46
C LYS A 84 -33.42 -12.18 7.22
N ASN A 85 -33.07 -13.27 7.89
CA ASN A 85 -31.80 -13.41 8.63
C ASN A 85 -30.57 -13.34 7.70
N GLU A 86 -30.68 -13.81 6.46
CA GLU A 86 -29.61 -13.70 5.46
C GLU A 86 -29.38 -12.25 5.07
N ILE A 87 -30.46 -11.49 4.86
CA ILE A 87 -30.41 -10.05 4.59
C ILE A 87 -29.79 -9.30 5.79
N GLU A 88 -30.21 -9.61 7.00
CA GLU A 88 -29.64 -9.02 8.22
C GLU A 88 -28.14 -9.33 8.37
N SER A 89 -27.72 -10.55 8.05
CA SER A 89 -26.30 -10.96 8.08
C SER A 89 -25.47 -10.19 7.04
N MET A 90 -25.99 -9.99 5.82
CA MET A 90 -25.33 -9.19 4.79
C MET A 90 -25.18 -7.73 5.25
N ASN A 91 -26.23 -7.12 5.81
CA ASN A 91 -26.18 -5.75 6.30
C ASN A 91 -25.11 -5.57 7.38
N LYS A 92 -25.00 -6.52 8.33
CA LYS A 92 -23.94 -6.48 9.37
C LYS A 92 -22.53 -6.58 8.78
N GLN A 93 -22.33 -7.39 7.74
CA GLN A 93 -21.04 -7.53 7.07
C GLN A 93 -20.66 -6.26 6.29
N ILE A 94 -21.63 -5.67 5.58
CA ILE A 94 -21.46 -4.39 4.87
C ILE A 94 -21.11 -3.28 5.86
N GLU A 95 -21.78 -3.23 7.01
CA GLU A 95 -21.48 -2.24 8.05
C GLU A 95 -20.05 -2.39 8.59
N LYS A 96 -19.61 -3.63 8.84
CA LYS A 96 -18.24 -3.90 9.28
C LYS A 96 -17.21 -3.45 8.25
N ILE A 97 -17.42 -3.78 6.97
CA ILE A 97 -16.55 -3.35 5.86
C ILE A 97 -16.52 -1.82 5.78
N SER A 98 -17.67 -1.16 5.92
CA SER A 98 -17.77 0.31 5.86
C SER A 98 -16.97 0.99 6.97
N ARG A 99 -16.98 0.44 8.19
CA ARG A 99 -16.19 0.93 9.32
C ARG A 99 -14.69 0.81 9.08
N GLU A 100 -14.22 -0.33 8.59
CA GLU A 100 -12.81 -0.57 8.28
C GLU A 100 -12.31 0.37 7.16
N ILE A 101 -13.11 0.55 6.10
CA ILE A 101 -12.81 1.51 5.04
C ILE A 101 -12.70 2.92 5.61
N TRP A 102 -13.62 3.31 6.50
CA TRP A 102 -13.59 4.63 7.13
C TRP A 102 -12.35 4.85 7.99
N GLN A 103 -11.91 3.83 8.73
CA GLN A 103 -10.68 3.88 9.52
C GLN A 103 -9.46 4.09 8.63
N ILE A 104 -9.32 3.30 7.56
CA ILE A 104 -8.23 3.46 6.59
C ILE A 104 -8.26 4.86 5.96
N HIS A 105 -9.43 5.33 5.54
CA HIS A 105 -9.59 6.66 4.94
C HIS A 105 -9.20 7.77 5.91
N SER A 106 -9.59 7.66 7.19
CA SER A 106 -9.25 8.63 8.24
C SER A 106 -7.75 8.67 8.51
N LEU A 107 -7.08 7.51 8.57
CA LEU A 107 -5.63 7.40 8.71
C LEU A 107 -4.89 8.10 7.55
N LEU A 108 -5.32 7.84 6.31
CA LEU A 108 -4.74 8.47 5.12
C LEU A 108 -4.97 9.98 5.08
N LEU A 109 -6.17 10.44 5.43
CA LEU A 109 -6.48 11.87 5.51
C LEU A 109 -5.61 12.59 6.54
N ASN A 110 -5.46 12.02 7.74
CA ASN A 110 -4.62 12.64 8.77
C ASN A 110 -3.16 12.75 8.32
N LYS A 111 -2.62 11.70 7.71
CA LYS A 111 -1.24 11.70 7.20
C LYS A 111 -1.04 12.69 6.04
N SER A 112 -2.04 12.87 5.19
CA SER A 112 -1.97 13.87 4.10
C SER A 112 -1.94 15.32 4.61
N LYS A 113 -2.56 15.60 5.76
CA LYS A 113 -2.55 16.93 6.38
C LYS A 113 -1.19 17.23 7.01
N GLU A 114 -0.56 16.24 7.63
CA GLU A 114 0.80 16.36 8.19
C GLU A 114 1.83 16.65 7.10
N SER A 115 1.71 16.06 5.90
CA SER A 115 2.63 16.32 4.79
C SER A 115 2.41 17.63 4.04
N SER A 116 1.33 18.36 4.36
CA SER A 116 0.96 19.63 3.70
C SER A 116 1.31 20.87 4.54
N GLY A 117 1.99 20.66 5.68
CA GLY A 117 2.34 21.69 6.66
C GLY A 117 3.75 22.28 6.52
N ASP A 118 4.49 21.94 5.46
CA ASP A 118 5.83 22.50 5.14
C ASP A 118 5.81 23.31 3.84
#